data_AF-A0A976Q212-F1
#
_entry.id   AF-A0A976Q212-F1
#
_cell.length_a   1.000
_cell.length_b   1.000
_cell.length_c   1.000
_cell.angle_alpha   90.00
_cell.angle_beta   90.00
_cell.angle_gamma   90.00
#
_symmetry.space_group_name_H-M   'P 1'
#
loop_
_entity.id
_entity.type
_entity.pdbx_description
1 polymer ?
#
loop_
_entity_poly.entity_id
_entity_poly.type
_entity_poly.pdbx_seq_one_letter_code
_entity_poly.pdbx_strand_id
1 'polypeptide(L)'
;MALARAARARRDVVGARAALHEFRSRFPNHPAASRATFLLGRVAEDLANDAGQAASWFARYLQEYPSGPLAGQARGRLLSYFNRRGDKQNAERIALECLRSDPDGPYSDLARAILSGSGE
;
A
#
# COMPACT_ATOMS: atom_id res chain seq x y z
N MET A 1 -5.69 4.77 -31.57
CA MET A 1 -5.62 3.46 -30.86
C MET A 1 -5.38 3.55 -29.35
N ALA A 2 -4.89 4.66 -28.77
CA ALA A 2 -4.63 4.77 -27.33
C ALA A 2 -5.90 4.79 -26.45
N LEU A 3 -6.99 5.42 -26.91
CA LEU A 3 -8.24 5.56 -26.16
C LEU A 3 -8.95 4.21 -25.88
N ALA A 4 -8.94 3.27 -26.83
CA ALA A 4 -9.57 1.96 -26.65
C ALA A 4 -8.83 1.09 -25.62
N ARG A 5 -7.49 1.16 -25.57
CA ARG A 5 -6.69 0.49 -24.54
C ARG A 5 -6.93 1.10 -23.16
N ALA A 6 -6.97 2.43 -23.07
CA ALA A 6 -7.26 3.13 -21.82
C ALA A 6 -8.67 2.83 -21.30
N ALA A 7 -9.68 2.77 -22.17
CA ALA A 7 -11.05 2.42 -21.79
C ALA A 7 -11.17 0.97 -21.31
N ARG A 8 -10.48 0.03 -21.97
CA ARG A 8 -10.47 -1.39 -21.56
C ARG A 8 -9.75 -1.60 -20.23
N ALA A 9 -8.60 -0.96 -20.04
CA ALA A 9 -7.89 -0.96 -18.77
C ALA A 9 -8.77 -0.39 -17.65
N ARG A 10 -9.40 0.78 -17.85
CA ARG A 10 -10.33 1.38 -16.88
C ARG A 10 -11.53 0.48 -16.55
N ARG A 11 -12.08 -0.25 -17.52
CA ARG A 11 -13.18 -1.19 -17.28
C ARG A 11 -12.73 -2.39 -16.43
N ASP A 12 -11.54 -2.90 -16.70
CA ASP A 12 -10.93 -4.00 -15.95
C ASP A 12 -10.65 -3.58 -14.49
N VAL A 13 -10.17 -2.35 -14.29
CA VAL A 13 -9.93 -1.72 -12.97
C VAL A 13 -11.18 -1.64 -12.13
N VAL A 14 -12.26 -1.12 -12.70
CA VAL A 14 -13.53 -0.95 -11.99
C VAL A 14 -14.09 -2.33 -11.61
N GLY A 15 -14.02 -3.30 -12.52
CA GLY A 15 -14.41 -4.68 -12.26
C GLY A 15 -13.57 -5.35 -11.16
N ALA A 16 -12.24 -5.25 -11.23
CA ALA A 16 -11.32 -5.80 -10.25
C ALA A 16 -11.53 -5.18 -8.87
N ARG A 17 -11.68 -3.85 -8.79
CA ARG A 17 -11.94 -3.15 -7.53
C ARG A 17 -13.26 -3.62 -6.90
N ALA A 18 -14.33 -3.71 -7.70
CA ALA A 18 -15.63 -4.17 -7.22
C ALA A 18 -15.56 -5.62 -6.72
N ALA A 19 -14.93 -6.53 -7.47
CA ALA A 19 -14.79 -7.93 -7.09
C ALA A 19 -13.97 -8.11 -5.80
N LEU A 20 -12.89 -7.35 -5.62
CA LEU A 20 -12.08 -7.38 -4.40
C LEU A 20 -12.85 -6.82 -3.20
N HIS A 21 -13.66 -5.78 -3.41
CA HIS A 21 -14.51 -5.21 -2.36
C HIS A 21 -15.60 -6.20 -1.92
N GLU A 22 -16.30 -6.80 -2.87
CA GLU A 22 -17.31 -7.83 -2.65
C GLU A 22 -16.70 -9.02 -1.90
N PHE A 23 -15.54 -9.50 -2.35
CA PHE A 23 -14.85 -10.63 -1.73
C PHE A 23 -14.54 -10.37 -0.25
N ARG A 24 -13.94 -9.22 0.08
CA ARG A 24 -13.64 -8.87 1.47
C ARG A 24 -14.92 -8.65 2.31
N SER A 25 -15.98 -8.13 1.70
CA SER A 25 -17.27 -7.96 2.39
C SER A 25 -17.94 -9.30 2.68
N ARG A 26 -17.83 -10.26 1.76
CA ARG A 26 -18.46 -11.58 1.86
C ARG A 26 -17.66 -12.56 2.70
N PHE A 27 -16.34 -12.40 2.75
CA PHE A 27 -15.40 -13.27 3.44
C PHE A 27 -14.45 -12.51 4.37
N PRO A 28 -14.94 -11.73 5.35
CA PRO A 28 -14.10 -10.84 6.17
C PRO A 28 -13.06 -11.58 7.00
N ASN A 29 -13.34 -12.83 7.42
CA ASN A 29 -12.44 -13.65 8.24
C ASN A 29 -11.53 -14.57 7.41
N HIS A 30 -11.63 -14.55 6.08
CA HIS A 30 -10.85 -15.43 5.24
C HIS A 30 -9.41 -14.89 5.10
N PRO A 31 -8.36 -15.71 5.16
CA PRO A 31 -6.98 -15.24 5.04
C PRO A 31 -6.71 -14.48 3.74
N ALA A 32 -7.41 -14.84 2.66
CA ALA A 32 -7.34 -14.11 1.38
C ALA A 32 -7.97 -12.70 1.40
N ALA A 33 -8.77 -12.34 2.41
CA ALA A 33 -9.35 -11.01 2.56
C ALA A 33 -8.25 -9.96 2.81
N SER A 34 -7.20 -10.34 3.54
CA SER A 34 -5.99 -9.53 3.69
C SER A 34 -5.36 -9.23 2.32
N ARG A 35 -5.18 -10.27 1.50
CA ARG A 35 -4.65 -10.13 0.13
C ARG A 35 -5.55 -9.24 -0.73
N ALA A 36 -6.88 -9.32 -0.56
CA ALA A 36 -7.80 -8.45 -1.26
C ALA A 36 -7.64 -6.96 -0.87
N THR A 37 -7.47 -6.65 0.43
CA THR A 37 -7.18 -5.28 0.88
C THR A 37 -5.88 -4.75 0.25
N PHE A 38 -4.82 -5.56 0.20
CA PHE A 38 -3.57 -5.15 -0.43
C PHE A 38 -3.71 -4.93 -1.95
N LEU A 39 -4.44 -5.82 -2.64
CA LEU A 39 -4.68 -5.69 -4.07
C LEU A 39 -5.51 -4.45 -4.42
N LEU A 40 -6.45 -4.04 -3.57
CA LEU A 40 -7.17 -2.78 -3.73
C LEU A 40 -6.22 -1.57 -3.73
N GLY A 41 -5.21 -1.57 -2.86
CA GLY A 41 -4.17 -0.55 -2.86
C GLY A 41 -3.34 -0.55 -4.14
N ARG A 42 -2.97 -1.73 -4.63
CA ARG A 42 -2.24 -1.86 -5.92
C ARG A 42 -3.06 -1.40 -7.11
N VAL A 43 -4.34 -1.74 -7.17
CA VAL A 43 -5.24 -1.29 -8.25
C VAL A 43 -5.38 0.23 -8.24
N ALA A 44 -5.46 0.84 -7.05
CA ALA A 44 -5.49 2.31 -6.93
C ALA A 44 -4.18 2.97 -7.37
N GLU A 45 -3.02 2.38 -7.03
CA GLU A 45 -1.71 2.91 -7.40
C GLU A 45 -1.43 2.79 -8.90
N ASP A 46 -1.59 1.58 -9.45
CA ASP A 46 -1.13 1.22 -10.80
C ASP A 46 -2.06 1.75 -11.89
N LEU A 47 -3.36 1.74 -11.62
CA LEU A 47 -4.35 1.93 -12.68
C LEU A 47 -5.22 3.18 -12.52
N ALA A 48 -5.42 3.65 -11.28
CA ALA A 48 -6.06 4.93 -11.02
C ALA A 48 -5.06 6.09 -10.90
N ASN A 49 -3.74 5.78 -10.83
CA ASN A 49 -2.69 6.75 -10.51
C ASN A 49 -3.03 7.57 -9.26
N ASP A 50 -3.76 6.95 -8.33
CA ASP A 50 -4.34 7.60 -7.16
C ASP A 50 -3.56 7.12 -5.92
N ALA A 51 -2.37 7.69 -5.79
CA ALA A 51 -1.43 7.30 -4.74
C ALA A 51 -2.00 7.53 -3.32
N GLY A 52 -2.91 8.50 -3.15
CA GLY A 52 -3.57 8.76 -1.86
C GLY A 52 -4.57 7.67 -1.50
N GLN A 53 -5.38 7.23 -2.45
CA GLN A 53 -6.28 6.10 -2.23
C GLN A 53 -5.50 4.80 -2.01
N ALA A 54 -4.41 4.59 -2.75
CA ALA A 54 -3.51 3.46 -2.55
C ALA A 54 -2.94 3.42 -1.12
N ALA A 55 -2.41 4.55 -0.63
CA ALA A 55 -1.90 4.68 0.72
C ALA A 55 -2.99 4.35 1.76
N SER A 56 -4.21 4.83 1.57
CA SER A 56 -5.34 4.53 2.47
C SER A 56 -5.62 3.02 2.56
N TRP A 57 -5.55 2.30 1.44
CA TRP A 57 -5.71 0.84 1.42
C TRP A 57 -4.56 0.11 2.11
N PHE A 58 -3.32 0.53 1.90
CA PHE A 58 -2.17 -0.07 2.58
C PHE A 58 -2.18 0.21 4.09
N ALA A 59 -2.57 1.40 4.51
CA ALA A 59 -2.76 1.73 5.92
C ALA A 59 -3.84 0.84 6.55
N ARG A 60 -4.96 0.67 5.85
CA ARG A 60 -6.02 -0.22 6.29
C ARG A 60 -5.56 -1.68 6.39
N TYR A 61 -4.80 -2.17 5.41
CA TYR A 61 -4.21 -3.50 5.46
C TYR A 61 -3.37 -3.68 6.73
N LEU A 62 -2.56 -2.69 7.12
CA LEU A 62 -1.70 -2.78 8.29
C LEU A 62 -2.48 -2.67 9.61
N GLN A 63 -3.60 -1.95 9.62
CA GLN A 63 -4.50 -1.92 10.77
C GLN A 63 -5.24 -3.24 10.97
N GLU A 64 -5.74 -3.83 9.88
CA GLU A 64 -6.50 -5.08 9.91
C GLU A 64 -5.58 -6.30 10.05
N TYR A 65 -4.37 -6.26 9.47
CA TYR A 65 -3.42 -7.37 9.36
C TYR A 65 -1.97 -6.93 9.61
N PRO A 66 -1.61 -6.46 10.82
CA PRO A 66 -0.29 -5.91 11.13
C PRO A 66 0.87 -6.91 10.95
N SER A 67 0.59 -8.20 11.08
CA SER A 67 1.54 -9.30 10.86
C SER A 67 1.17 -10.17 9.65
N GLY A 68 0.32 -9.66 8.76
CA GLY A 68 -0.07 -10.39 7.55
C GLY A 68 1.10 -10.56 6.57
N PRO A 69 1.02 -11.52 5.64
CA PRO A 69 2.14 -11.87 4.74
C PRO A 69 2.63 -10.72 3.85
N LEU A 70 1.78 -9.71 3.60
CA LEU A 70 2.07 -8.53 2.80
C LEU A 70 2.35 -7.27 3.64
N ALA A 71 2.49 -7.40 4.98
CA ALA A 71 2.68 -6.25 5.87
C ALA A 71 3.98 -5.48 5.56
N GLY A 72 5.10 -6.18 5.33
CA GLY A 72 6.35 -5.53 4.93
C GLY A 72 6.22 -4.72 3.63
N GLN A 73 5.56 -5.30 2.61
CA GLN A 73 5.29 -4.60 1.35
C GLN A 73 4.34 -3.41 1.52
N ALA A 74 3.28 -3.54 2.33
CA ALA A 74 2.35 -2.46 2.59
C ALA A 74 3.04 -1.28 3.30
N ARG A 75 3.88 -1.56 4.30
CA ARG A 75 4.67 -0.52 5.00
C ARG A 75 5.63 0.17 4.05
N GLY A 76 6.37 -0.58 3.23
CA GLY A 76 7.30 -0.01 2.27
C GLY A 76 6.65 0.91 1.22
N ARG A 77 5.45 0.53 0.76
CA ARG A 77 4.65 1.37 -0.16
C ARG A 77 4.14 2.64 0.52
N LEU A 78 3.65 2.55 1.77
CA LEU A 78 3.29 3.72 2.56
C LEU A 78 4.49 4.65 2.82
N LEU A 79 5.64 4.08 3.16
CA LEU A 79 6.87 4.81 3.39
C LEU A 79 7.28 5.60 2.14
N SER A 80 7.26 4.94 0.99
CA SER A 80 7.54 5.56 -0.30
C SER A 80 6.54 6.67 -0.63
N TYR A 81 5.25 6.47 -0.31
CA TYR A 81 4.20 7.46 -0.51
C TYR A 81 4.43 8.72 0.35
N PHE A 82 4.66 8.56 1.66
CA PHE A 82 4.90 9.70 2.56
C PHE A 82 6.19 10.42 2.22
N ASN A 83 7.25 9.68 1.88
CA ASN A 83 8.52 10.26 1.43
C ASN A 83 8.34 11.13 0.18
N ARG A 84 7.62 10.63 -0.84
CA ARG A 84 7.31 11.40 -2.07
C ARG A 84 6.43 12.62 -1.81
N ARG A 85 5.55 12.56 -0.82
CA ARG A 85 4.69 13.67 -0.40
C ARG A 85 5.41 14.71 0.44
N GLY A 86 6.64 14.45 0.89
CA GLY A 86 7.36 15.28 1.85
C GLY A 86 6.78 15.25 3.27
N ASP A 87 5.93 14.26 3.57
CA ASP A 87 5.30 14.11 4.88
C ASP A 87 6.26 13.38 5.83
N LYS A 88 7.23 14.13 6.36
CA LYS A 88 8.32 13.61 7.21
C LYS A 88 7.77 12.86 8.42
N GLN A 89 6.82 13.44 9.16
CA GLN A 89 6.26 12.83 10.38
C GLN A 89 5.67 11.44 10.12
N ASN A 90 4.83 11.30 9.08
CA ASN A 90 4.27 9.99 8.74
C ASN A 90 5.34 9.04 8.19
N ALA A 91 6.29 9.54 7.41
CA ALA A 91 7.38 8.74 6.86
C ALA A 91 8.27 8.16 7.98
N GLU A 92 8.66 8.97 8.97
CA GLU A 92 9.45 8.55 10.12
C GLU A 92 8.72 7.48 10.94
N ARG A 93 7.42 7.69 11.21
CA ARG A 93 6.59 6.71 11.94
C ARG A 93 6.60 5.34 11.25
N ILE A 94 6.36 5.31 9.93
CA ILE A 94 6.37 4.07 9.16
C ILE A 94 7.78 3.48 9.05
N ALA A 95 8.82 4.31 8.95
CA ALA A 95 10.22 3.88 8.91
C ALA A 95 10.59 3.09 10.18
N LEU A 96 10.21 3.60 11.35
CA LEU A 96 10.41 2.90 12.63
C LEU A 96 9.68 1.56 12.66
N GLU A 97 8.44 1.50 12.17
CA GLU A 97 7.67 0.25 12.10
C GLU A 97 8.28 -0.78 11.14
N CYS A 98 8.81 -0.32 9.99
CA CYS A 98 9.56 -1.15 9.05
C CYS A 98 10.78 -1.78 9.75
N LEU A 99 11.64 -0.95 10.36
CA LEU A 99 12.87 -1.43 11.00
C LEU A 99 12.60 -2.32 12.22
N ARG A 100 11.52 -2.06 12.96
CA ARG A 100 11.11 -2.92 14.08
C ARG A 100 10.66 -4.30 13.61
N SER A 101 9.97 -4.37 12.48
CA SER A 101 9.41 -5.64 11.99
C SER A 101 10.43 -6.43 11.18
N ASP A 102 11.22 -5.76 10.36
CA ASP A 102 12.17 -6.40 9.44
C ASP A 102 13.38 -5.48 9.23
N PRO A 103 14.37 -5.51 10.14
CA PRO A 103 15.50 -4.58 10.13
C PRO A 103 16.43 -4.72 8.92
N ASP A 104 16.38 -5.84 8.19
CA ASP A 104 17.17 -6.11 6.98
C ASP A 104 16.30 -6.21 5.71
N GLY A 105 15.03 -5.80 5.82
CA GLY A 105 14.08 -5.84 4.71
C GLY A 105 14.42 -4.90 3.54
N PRO A 106 13.75 -5.08 2.39
CA PRO A 106 13.96 -4.27 1.18
C PRO A 106 13.65 -2.78 1.35
N TYR A 107 12.97 -2.40 2.44
CA TYR A 107 12.65 -1.01 2.77
C TYR A 107 13.48 -0.45 3.93
N SER A 108 14.41 -1.23 4.48
CA SER A 108 15.21 -0.84 5.64
C SER A 108 16.21 0.26 5.32
N ASP A 109 16.84 0.23 4.14
CA ASP A 109 17.72 1.32 3.72
C ASP A 109 16.96 2.64 3.54
N LEU A 110 15.77 2.58 2.91
CA LEU A 110 14.90 3.74 2.77
C LEU A 110 14.43 4.25 4.15
N ALA A 111 14.06 3.35 5.05
CA ALA A 111 13.64 3.70 6.40
C ALA A 111 14.77 4.38 7.19
N ARG A 112 15.99 3.84 7.14
CA ARG A 112 17.17 4.45 7.76
C ARG A 112 17.46 5.82 7.16
N ALA A 113 17.44 5.95 5.83
CA ALA A 113 17.68 7.23 5.15
C ALA A 113 16.69 8.33 5.61
N ILE A 114 15.41 8.00 5.75
CA ILE A 114 14.37 8.94 6.21
C ILE A 114 14.61 9.35 7.67
N LEU A 115 15.01 8.43 8.54
CA LEU A 115 15.30 8.72 9.94
C LEU A 115 16.59 9.53 10.11
N SER A 116 17.62 9.28 9.29
CA SER A 116 18.88 10.03 9.33
C SER A 116 18.73 11.46 8.82
N GLY A 117 17.90 11.70 7.79
CA GLY A 117 17.69 13.03 7.21
C GLY A 117 16.67 13.92 7.96
N SER A 118 16.19 13.48 9.12
CA SER A 118 15.25 14.24 9.97
C SER A 118 15.94 14.89 11.18
N GLY A 119 17.26 14.75 11.30
CA GLY A 119 18.08 15.29 12.40
C GLY A 119 18.96 16.50 12.06
N GLU A 120 18.71 17.20 10.94
CA GLU A 120 19.45 18.41 10.52
C GLU A 120 18.61 19.69 10.66
#